data_AF-A0A382HTK9-F1
#
_entry.id   AF-A0A382HTK9-F1
#
_cell.length_a   1.000
_cell.length_b   1.000
_cell.length_c   1.000
_cell.angle_alpha   90.00
_cell.angle_beta   90.00
_cell.angle_gamma   90.00
#
_symmetry.space_group_name_H-M   'P 1'
#
loop_
_entity.id
_entity.type
_entity.pdbx_description
1 polymer ?
#
loop_
_entity_poly.entity_id
_entity_poly.type
_entity_poly.pdbx_seq_one_letter_code
_entity_poly.pdbx_strand_id
1 'polypeptide(L)'
;MDKSVSGLNAIKDSLRIAGTVGVRNFMRSILSKNTCKTCGLGMGGQQGGMKNEVGKFPEICKKSIQAQLTDIQDPIPIGLFENNSILDLQGIRPRELALSGRLNTPLFFSNSSDRYIPIGWGEALKLVTDSFSSVSPERTFFYSS
;
A
#
# COMPACT_ATOMS: atom_id res chain seq x y z
N MET A 1 -17.34 1.60 15.59
CA MET A 1 -17.44 1.51 14.11
C MET A 1 -17.57 0.04 13.76
N ASP A 2 -18.73 -0.38 13.23
CA ASP A 2 -18.95 -1.78 12.87
C ASP A 2 -17.89 -2.27 11.89
N LYS A 3 -17.28 -3.41 12.19
CA LYS A 3 -16.33 -4.07 11.30
C LYS A 3 -17.11 -4.47 10.04
N SER A 4 -16.79 -3.90 8.88
CA SER A 4 -17.40 -4.36 7.64
C SER A 4 -16.81 -5.73 7.26
N VAL A 5 -17.49 -6.78 7.68
CA VAL A 5 -17.07 -8.16 7.36
C VAL A 5 -17.66 -8.57 6.01
N SER A 6 -18.92 -8.23 5.72
CA SER A 6 -19.62 -8.59 4.48
C SER A 6 -20.87 -7.73 4.23
N GLY A 7 -21.61 -8.02 3.15
CA GLY A 7 -22.91 -7.42 2.86
C GLY A 7 -22.86 -5.94 2.46
N LEU A 8 -23.94 -5.21 2.73
CA LEU A 8 -24.08 -3.78 2.37
C LEU A 8 -22.98 -2.90 3.00
N ASN A 9 -22.48 -3.27 4.18
CA ASN A 9 -21.37 -2.57 4.84
C ASN A 9 -20.07 -2.66 4.03
N ALA A 10 -19.82 -3.78 3.35
CA ALA A 10 -18.68 -3.92 2.46
C ALA A 10 -18.79 -3.01 1.23
N ILE A 11 -20.00 -2.91 0.66
CA ILE A 11 -20.28 -2.02 -0.49
C ILE A 11 -20.10 -0.55 -0.08
N LYS A 12 -20.69 -0.15 1.05
CA LYS A 12 -20.54 1.21 1.59
C LYS A 12 -19.08 1.56 1.85
N ASP A 13 -18.30 0.63 2.38
CA ASP A 13 -16.88 0.84 2.59
C ASP A 13 -16.11 0.97 1.27
N SER A 14 -16.38 0.15 0.25
CA SER A 14 -15.78 0.31 -1.08
C SER A 14 -16.10 1.67 -1.70
N LEU A 15 -17.34 2.15 -1.56
CA LEU A 15 -17.74 3.49 -2.03
C LEU A 15 -17.03 4.60 -1.25
N ARG A 16 -16.82 4.44 0.05
CA ARG A 16 -16.04 5.40 0.84
C ARG A 16 -14.60 5.48 0.33
N ILE A 17 -13.97 4.35 0.01
CA ILE A 17 -12.59 4.34 -0.49
C ILE A 17 -12.53 4.96 -1.91
N ALA A 18 -13.56 4.79 -2.74
CA ALA A 18 -13.66 5.51 -4.01
C ALA A 18 -13.65 7.04 -3.82
N GLY A 19 -14.19 7.54 -2.70
CA GLY A 19 -14.08 8.94 -2.31
C GLY A 19 -12.66 9.39 -1.95
N THR A 20 -11.83 8.51 -1.37
CA THR A 20 -10.45 8.82 -0.98
C THR A 20 -9.53 8.97 -2.20
N VAL A 21 -9.62 8.07 -3.19
CA VAL A 21 -8.75 8.11 -4.38
C VAL A 21 -9.34 8.89 -5.56
N GLY A 22 -10.62 9.26 -5.46
CA GLY A 22 -11.41 9.84 -6.55
C GLY A 22 -12.08 8.80 -7.46
N VAL A 23 -13.33 9.08 -7.86
CA VAL A 23 -14.18 8.17 -8.66
C VAL A 23 -13.51 7.78 -9.97
N ARG A 24 -12.83 8.70 -10.64
CA ARG A 24 -12.13 8.42 -11.91
C ARG A 24 -11.03 7.38 -11.74
N ASN A 25 -10.19 7.54 -10.72
CA ASN A 25 -9.08 6.61 -10.45
C ASN A 25 -9.62 5.25 -9.99
N PHE A 26 -10.64 5.26 -9.15
CA PHE A 26 -11.36 4.05 -8.75
C PHE A 26 -11.91 3.29 -9.95
N MET A 27 -12.68 3.95 -10.83
CA MET A 27 -13.26 3.34 -12.03
C MET A 27 -12.16 2.82 -12.97
N ARG A 28 -11.11 3.60 -13.18
CA ARG A 28 -9.96 3.17 -13.99
C ARG A 28 -9.30 1.92 -13.40
N SER A 29 -9.17 1.85 -12.07
CA SER A 29 -8.58 0.72 -11.37
C SER A 29 -9.41 -0.56 -11.56
N ILE A 30 -10.71 -0.51 -11.22
CA ILE A 30 -11.57 -1.71 -11.30
C ILE A 30 -11.87 -2.16 -12.73
N LEU A 31 -11.70 -1.28 -13.73
CA LEU A 31 -11.83 -1.59 -15.15
C LEU A 31 -10.51 -1.97 -15.82
N SER A 32 -9.37 -1.74 -15.17
CA SER A 32 -8.06 -2.05 -15.75
C SER A 32 -7.83 -3.55 -15.89
N LYS A 33 -6.86 -3.91 -16.73
CA LYS A 33 -6.30 -5.26 -16.77
C LYS A 33 -5.41 -5.44 -15.55
N ASN A 34 -5.85 -6.25 -14.60
CA ASN A 34 -5.12 -6.50 -13.36
C ASN A 34 -5.42 -7.91 -12.85
N THR A 35 -4.67 -8.36 -11.85
CA THR A 35 -4.88 -9.66 -11.22
C THR A 35 -4.88 -9.45 -9.72
N CYS A 36 -5.79 -10.11 -9.00
CA CYS A 36 -5.76 -10.09 -7.55
C CYS A 36 -4.61 -10.99 -7.08
N LYS A 37 -3.71 -10.47 -6.24
CA LYS A 37 -2.54 -11.20 -5.68
C LYS A 37 -2.90 -12.48 -4.91
N THR A 38 -4.18 -12.72 -4.60
CA THR A 38 -4.59 -13.82 -3.70
C THR A 38 -5.65 -14.77 -4.25
N CYS A 39 -6.71 -14.30 -4.92
CA CYS A 39 -7.92 -15.14 -5.10
C CYS A 39 -8.42 -15.34 -6.53
N GLY A 40 -7.80 -14.74 -7.57
CA GLY A 40 -8.23 -14.87 -8.98
C GLY A 40 -9.66 -14.36 -9.29
N LEU A 41 -10.47 -14.15 -8.27
CA LEU A 41 -11.87 -13.76 -8.39
C LEU A 41 -11.98 -12.27 -8.69
N GLY A 42 -12.42 -11.98 -9.92
CA GLY A 42 -13.08 -10.73 -10.23
C GLY A 42 -12.17 -9.55 -10.57
N MET A 43 -11.04 -9.85 -11.23
CA MET A 43 -10.07 -8.86 -11.72
C MET A 43 -9.77 -9.02 -13.23
N GLY A 44 -10.37 -10.03 -13.87
CA GLY A 44 -10.35 -10.27 -15.31
C GLY A 44 -8.98 -10.63 -15.91
N GLY A 45 -7.88 -10.48 -15.18
CA GLY A 45 -6.54 -10.72 -15.70
C GLY A 45 -6.30 -9.89 -16.96
N GLN A 46 -6.02 -10.58 -18.07
CA GLN A 46 -5.88 -9.95 -19.39
C GLN A 46 -7.20 -9.45 -20.01
N GLN A 47 -8.33 -10.03 -19.61
CA GLN A 47 -9.65 -9.54 -20.01
C GLN A 47 -10.00 -8.23 -19.27
N GLY A 48 -9.40 -8.03 -18.09
CA GLY A 48 -9.60 -6.89 -17.21
C GLY A 48 -11.03 -6.74 -16.71
N GLY A 49 -11.23 -5.72 -15.88
CA GLY A 49 -12.54 -5.41 -15.33
C GLY A 49 -12.99 -6.33 -14.19
N MET A 50 -14.22 -6.11 -13.73
CA MET A 50 -14.90 -6.93 -12.72
C MET A 50 -15.41 -8.25 -13.32
N LYS A 51 -14.53 -8.95 -14.05
CA LYS A 51 -14.79 -10.25 -14.68
C LYS A 51 -14.00 -11.33 -13.96
N ASN A 52 -14.57 -12.52 -13.79
CA ASN A 52 -13.83 -13.67 -13.29
C ASN A 52 -13.27 -14.53 -14.46
N GLU A 53 -12.50 -15.57 -14.12
CA GLU A 53 -11.86 -16.49 -15.09
C GLU A 53 -12.85 -17.18 -16.06
N VAL A 54 -14.12 -17.32 -15.66
CA VAL A 54 -15.19 -17.91 -16.48
C VAL A 54 -16.06 -16.85 -17.19
N GLY A 55 -15.64 -15.58 -17.16
CA GLY A 55 -16.28 -14.49 -17.88
C GLY A 55 -17.53 -13.89 -17.22
N LYS A 56 -17.88 -14.28 -15.99
CA LYS A 56 -19.03 -13.70 -15.26
C LYS A 56 -18.75 -12.25 -14.86
N PHE A 57 -19.80 -11.43 -14.93
CA PHE A 57 -19.78 -10.01 -14.61
C PHE A 57 -21.14 -9.59 -13.99
N PRO A 58 -21.16 -8.69 -12.98
CA PRO A 58 -20.01 -8.15 -12.25
C PRO A 58 -19.57 -9.07 -11.10
N GLU A 59 -18.29 -9.43 -11.07
CA GLU A 59 -17.68 -10.10 -9.93
C GLU A 59 -16.36 -9.41 -9.60
N ILE A 60 -16.20 -8.94 -8.36
CA ILE A 60 -14.95 -8.35 -7.87
C ILE A 60 -14.83 -8.55 -6.36
N CYS A 61 -13.63 -8.96 -5.93
CA CYS A 61 -13.35 -9.16 -4.51
C CYS A 61 -13.11 -7.82 -3.80
N LYS A 62 -13.82 -7.57 -2.69
CA LYS A 62 -13.62 -6.41 -1.82
C LYS A 62 -12.15 -6.19 -1.44
N LYS A 63 -11.43 -7.26 -1.09
CA LYS A 63 -10.01 -7.17 -0.70
C LYS A 63 -9.14 -6.72 -1.87
N SER A 64 -9.49 -7.12 -3.09
CA SER A 64 -8.79 -6.67 -4.30
C SER A 64 -8.96 -5.16 -4.50
N ILE A 65 -10.19 -4.68 -4.36
CA ILE A 65 -10.49 -3.24 -4.39
C ILE A 65 -9.65 -2.50 -3.33
N GLN A 66 -9.64 -2.99 -2.09
CA GLN A 66 -8.86 -2.36 -1.02
C GLN A 66 -7.36 -2.30 -1.34
N ALA A 67 -6.78 -3.39 -1.85
CA ALA A 67 -5.35 -3.44 -2.20
C ALA A 67 -4.99 -2.48 -3.34
N GLN A 68 -5.79 -2.45 -4.40
CA GLN A 68 -5.55 -1.53 -5.52
C GLN A 68 -5.64 -0.07 -5.10
N LEU A 69 -6.62 0.23 -4.25
CA LEU A 69 -6.82 1.59 -3.80
C LEU A 69 -5.67 2.05 -2.92
N THR A 70 -5.08 1.16 -2.12
CA THR A 70 -3.85 1.48 -1.38
C THR A 70 -2.64 1.72 -2.29
N ASP A 71 -2.57 1.05 -3.45
CA ASP A 71 -1.47 1.20 -4.40
C ASP A 71 -1.52 2.52 -5.19
N ILE A 72 -2.72 3.08 -5.40
CA ILE A 72 -2.91 4.32 -6.17
C ILE A 72 -3.11 5.56 -5.29
N GLN A 73 -2.91 5.44 -3.97
CA GLN A 73 -2.90 6.61 -3.09
C GLN A 73 -1.74 7.55 -3.46
N ASP A 74 -1.95 8.83 -3.21
CA ASP A 74 -0.87 9.80 -3.25
C ASP A 74 0.25 9.44 -2.25
N PRO A 75 1.47 9.95 -2.48
CA PRO A 75 2.59 9.83 -1.54
C PRO A 75 2.21 10.18 -0.10
N ILE A 76 2.75 9.46 0.88
CA ILE A 76 2.67 9.91 2.28
C ILE A 76 3.34 11.29 2.37
N PRO A 77 2.65 12.33 2.89
CA PRO A 77 3.24 13.66 3.03
C PRO A 77 4.51 13.62 3.88
N ILE A 78 5.58 14.28 3.41
CA ILE A 78 6.88 14.32 4.09
C ILE A 78 6.74 14.83 5.53
N GLY A 79 5.88 15.83 5.73
CA GLY A 79 5.60 16.40 7.06
C GLY A 79 5.05 15.39 8.07
N LEU A 80 4.51 14.24 7.64
CA LEU A 80 4.14 13.17 8.57
C LEU A 80 5.38 12.60 9.28
N PHE A 81 6.49 12.44 8.56
CA PHE A 81 7.74 11.91 9.13
C PHE A 81 8.50 12.97 9.91
N GLU A 82 8.51 14.21 9.44
CA GLU A 82 9.19 15.32 10.11
C GLU A 82 8.52 15.67 11.45
N ASN A 83 7.18 15.68 11.49
CA ASN A 83 6.43 16.14 12.65
C ASN A 83 6.14 15.04 13.69
N ASN A 84 6.37 13.77 13.40
CA ASN A 84 6.08 12.66 14.32
C ASN A 84 7.33 11.84 14.66
N SER A 85 7.60 11.66 15.94
CA SER A 85 8.58 10.67 16.42
C SER A 85 8.10 9.24 16.12
N ILE A 86 9.00 8.26 16.23
CA ILE A 86 8.64 6.85 16.15
C ILE A 86 7.57 6.49 17.18
N LEU A 87 7.65 7.04 18.39
CA LEU A 87 6.64 6.82 19.43
C LEU A 87 5.29 7.42 19.05
N ASP A 88 5.27 8.62 18.46
CA ASP A 88 4.04 9.24 17.96
C ASP A 88 3.41 8.36 16.87
N LEU A 89 4.21 7.90 15.90
CA LEU A 89 3.75 7.01 14.82
C LEU A 89 3.21 5.68 15.36
N GLN A 90 3.82 5.10 16.40
CA GLN A 90 3.33 3.89 17.06
C GLN A 90 1.97 4.10 17.75
N GLY A 91 1.67 5.32 18.19
CA GLY A 91 0.38 5.70 18.76
C GLY A 91 -0.74 5.86 17.73
N ILE A 92 -0.41 6.03 16.45
CA ILE A 92 -1.41 6.18 15.38
C ILE A 92 -2.02 4.82 15.06
N ARG A 93 -3.34 4.78 14.85
CA ARG A 93 -4.03 3.53 14.52
C ARG A 93 -3.53 3.00 13.18
N PRO A 94 -3.27 1.68 13.02
CA PRO A 94 -2.76 1.13 11.77
C PRO A 94 -3.58 1.47 10.53
N ARG A 95 -4.91 1.58 10.69
CA ARG A 95 -5.81 2.01 9.62
C ARG A 95 -5.57 3.44 9.16
N GLU A 96 -5.26 4.35 10.08
CA GLU A 96 -4.99 5.76 9.76
C GLU A 96 -3.62 5.90 9.08
N LEU A 97 -2.61 5.14 9.54
CA LEU A 97 -1.31 5.05 8.85
C LEU A 97 -1.45 4.50 7.44
N ALA A 98 -2.24 3.44 7.23
CA ALA A 98 -2.44 2.88 5.88
C ALA A 98 -3.17 3.84 4.92
N LEU A 99 -3.94 4.78 5.47
CA LEU A 99 -4.68 5.79 4.71
C LEU A 99 -3.93 7.14 4.60
N SER A 100 -2.74 7.26 5.19
CA SER A 100 -1.94 8.49 5.11
C SER A 100 -1.28 8.69 3.74
N GLY A 101 -1.22 7.62 2.93
CA GLY A 101 -0.68 7.63 1.57
C GLY A 101 0.12 6.36 1.24
N ARG A 102 0.75 6.35 0.07
CA ARG A 102 1.67 5.30 -0.35
C ARG A 102 3.09 5.63 0.09
N LEU A 103 3.78 4.70 0.74
CA LEU A 103 5.20 4.84 1.07
C LEU A 103 6.05 4.79 -0.21
N ASN A 104 6.48 5.95 -0.69
CA ASN A 104 7.23 6.12 -1.94
C ASN A 104 8.54 6.91 -1.75
N THR A 105 8.80 7.36 -0.52
CA THR A 105 10.00 8.11 -0.12
C THR A 105 10.85 7.20 0.76
N PRO A 106 12.14 6.98 0.43
CA PRO A 106 13.05 6.29 1.32
C PRO A 106 13.19 7.02 2.66
N LEU A 107 13.19 6.24 3.75
CA LEU A 107 13.29 6.76 5.11
C LEU A 107 14.53 6.18 5.78
N PHE A 108 15.32 7.03 6.41
CA PHE A 108 16.45 6.66 7.22
C PHE A 108 16.12 6.84 8.71
N PHE A 109 16.62 5.95 9.55
CA PHE A 109 16.51 6.07 10.99
C PHE A 109 17.91 5.94 11.59
N SER A 110 18.37 6.99 12.27
CA SER A 110 19.67 7.01 12.94
C SER A 110 19.51 6.87 14.45
N ASN A 111 20.52 6.34 15.13
CA ASN A 111 20.54 6.24 16.59
C ASN A 111 20.50 7.60 17.30
N SER A 112 20.76 8.69 16.58
CA SER A 112 20.73 10.06 17.08
C SER A 112 19.39 10.77 16.85
N SER A 113 18.41 10.09 16.25
CA SER A 113 17.10 10.64 15.91
C SER A 113 16.00 9.81 16.55
N ASP A 114 14.93 10.46 17.00
CA ASP A 114 13.68 9.81 17.40
C ASP A 114 12.67 9.78 16.24
N ARG A 115 13.07 10.22 15.04
CA ARG A 115 12.22 10.41 13.85
C ARG A 115 12.80 9.73 12.63
N TYR A 116 11.92 9.34 11.71
CA TYR A 116 12.33 8.98 10.35
C TYR A 116 12.78 10.23 9.59
N ILE A 117 13.94 10.13 8.94
CA ILE A 117 14.52 11.17 8.12
C ILE A 117 14.26 10.81 6.66
N PRO A 118 13.45 11.58 5.92
CA PRO A 118 13.27 11.39 4.49
C PRO A 118 14.59 11.63 3.75
N ILE A 119 15.00 10.66 2.93
CA ILE A 119 16.24 10.75 2.15
C ILE A 119 16.01 10.44 0.67
N GLY A 120 16.96 10.82 -0.18
CA GLY A 120 16.91 10.53 -1.61
C GLY A 120 17.20 9.06 -1.93
N TRP A 121 16.70 8.57 -3.07
CA TRP A 121 16.95 7.20 -3.54
C TRP A 121 18.44 6.89 -3.72
N GLY A 122 19.23 7.83 -4.25
CA GLY A 122 20.67 7.63 -4.43
C GLY A 122 21.41 7.44 -3.09
N GLU A 123 21.05 8.23 -2.08
CA GLU A 123 21.59 8.10 -0.72
C GLU A 123 21.15 6.79 -0.06
N ALA A 124 19.86 6.44 -0.17
CA ALA A 124 19.33 5.21 0.39
C ALA A 124 20.01 3.97 -0.18
N LEU A 125 20.14 3.90 -1.51
CA LEU A 125 20.83 2.80 -2.19
C LEU A 125 22.30 2.74 -1.79
N LYS A 126 22.98 3.89 -1.71
CA LYS A 126 24.38 3.95 -1.28
C LYS A 126 24.56 3.41 0.15
N LEU A 127 23.73 3.83 1.10
CA LEU A 127 23.77 3.34 2.48
C LEU A 127 23.60 1.82 2.55
N VAL A 128 22.66 1.28 1.77
CA VAL A 128 22.41 -0.16 1.70
C VAL A 128 23.60 -0.90 1.08
N THR A 129 24.16 -0.42 -0.03
CA THR A 129 25.29 -1.07 -0.70
C THR A 129 26.59 -1.00 0.09
N ASP A 130 26.85 0.12 0.76
CA ASP A 130 28.02 0.29 1.63
C ASP A 130 27.95 -0.67 2.81
N SER A 131 26.76 -0.80 3.43
CA SER A 131 26.52 -1.76 4.51
C SER A 131 26.74 -3.20 4.04
N PHE A 132 26.12 -3.61 2.93
CA PHE A 132 26.31 -4.96 2.38
C PHE A 132 27.76 -5.26 2.03
N SER A 133 28.51 -4.29 1.50
CA SER A 133 29.92 -4.48 1.14
C SER A 133 30.84 -4.65 2.36
N SER A 134 30.40 -4.21 3.54
CA SER A 134 31.16 -4.30 4.79
C SER A 134 30.86 -5.57 5.61
N VAL A 135 29.84 -6.33 5.26
CA VAL A 135 29.35 -7.50 6.01
C VAL A 135 29.68 -8.78 5.24
N SER A 136 30.07 -9.84 5.95
CA SER A 136 30.33 -11.12 5.29
C SER A 136 29.03 -11.74 4.74
N PRO A 137 29.07 -12.48 3.62
CA PRO A 137 27.89 -13.10 3.04
C PRO A 137 27.12 -14.00 4.02
N GLU A 138 27.82 -14.70 4.92
CA GLU A 138 27.23 -15.62 5.91
C GLU A 138 26.45 -14.88 7.02
N ARG A 139 26.67 -13.57 7.16
CA ARG A 139 25.97 -12.69 8.10
C ARG A 139 24.87 -11.87 7.42
N THR A 140 24.52 -12.25 6.19
CA THR A 140 23.50 -11.59 5.38
C THR A 140 22.41 -12.58 4.99
N PHE A 141 21.15 -12.15 4.96
CA PHE A 141 20.05 -12.94 4.44
C PHE A 141 19.01 -12.06 3.76
N PHE A 142 18.25 -12.65 2.84
CA PHE A 142 17.10 -12.00 2.21
C PHE A 142 15.82 -12.70 2.64
N TYR A 143 14.80 -11.92 2.97
CA TYR A 143 13.46 -12.41 3.30
C TYR A 143 12.43 -11.74 2.38
N SER A 144 11.63 -12.54 1.66
CA SER A 144 10.69 -12.07 0.62
C SER A 144 9.39 -12.89 0.62
N SER A 145 8.30 -12.32 0.10
CA SER A 145 6.92 -12.87 0.11
C SER A 145 6.10 -12.56 -1.15
#